data_AF-A0A416D6W7-F1
#
_entry.id   AF-A0A416D6W7-F1
#
_cell.length_a   1.000
_cell.length_b   1.000
_cell.length_c   1.000
_cell.angle_alpha   90.00
_cell.angle_beta   90.00
_cell.angle_gamma   90.00
#
_symmetry.space_group_name_H-M   'P 1'
#
loop_
_entity.id
_entity.type
_entity.pdbx_description
1 polymer ?
#
loop_
_entity_poly.entity_id
_entity_poly.type
_entity_poly.pdbx_seq_one_letter_code
_entity_poly.pdbx_strand_id
1 'polypeptide(L)'
;MSELFTQITANIQEKTNLIWSVADLLRDYYKPHEYGKVILPFCVLKRFDDCLIPTKNKVLETYENVKHLEVKSGFLERAAGYSFYNISKYDFQKLTEDATHIEDNFRNYIMGYSENVQDILENYEFDNEIKKLANNGLLFLVIEAFNKPSAYMGADKITSVDMGYIFEDLIKRFSESYDEQAGAHFTSRDIIYLMTDILISDDKDILIEEGVAKTVYDMTMGTSQMLTCMTERLKALDSEADVRTFGQELNPETFAIAKSSALIHGGNADNMKLGNTLSDDKFPNYKFDYIISNPPFGIEWKTAKIEVESEHALGDNGRFGVGLPKISDGQMLFDLNGIAKLKDDGKMAIIHNGSSLFTGAAGSGESEIRRYMIENDWLDCIIQLSTDVFYNTGITTYIWIISKNKPLHRQGKVQLIDASKIAEQRRKNIGNKRYDITDKCREAIVKVYGDYRTKEYDFDGKVCKSKIFNNEDFGFNRIQIETPLYDENGKIVTKGKKNLPVPDTSKRDYENIPLEEDIDSYFTREVKPYNAAAWIDKSKTKVGYEIPFTRYFYKYQAPRSSDEIAEIISSQEASITASLKALFGERESK
;
A
#
# COMPACT_ATOMS: atom_id res chain seq x y z
N MET A 1 -14.79 -20.05 -12.21
CA MET A 1 -14.07 -19.85 -10.94
C MET A 1 -13.35 -21.16 -10.65
N SER A 2 -12.05 -21.15 -10.39
CA SER A 2 -11.33 -22.41 -10.15
C SER A 2 -11.79 -23.07 -8.86
N GLU A 3 -11.66 -24.39 -8.79
CA GLU A 3 -11.99 -25.21 -7.61
C GLU A 3 -11.27 -24.69 -6.33
N LEU A 4 -10.04 -24.17 -6.50
CA LEU A 4 -9.26 -23.50 -5.48
C LEU A 4 -9.95 -22.25 -4.88
N PHE A 5 -10.52 -21.37 -5.70
CA PHE A 5 -11.25 -20.19 -5.20
C PHE A 5 -12.51 -20.56 -4.41
N THR A 6 -13.17 -21.65 -4.80
CA THR A 6 -14.34 -22.18 -4.08
C THR A 6 -13.94 -22.72 -2.71
N GLN A 7 -12.83 -23.47 -2.63
CA GLN A 7 -12.31 -23.99 -1.36
C GLN A 7 -11.87 -22.86 -0.42
N ILE A 8 -11.13 -21.87 -0.93
CA ILE A 8 -10.71 -20.70 -0.15
C ILE A 8 -11.92 -19.97 0.42
N THR A 9 -12.95 -19.74 -0.40
CA THR A 9 -14.17 -19.07 0.05
C THR A 9 -14.90 -19.87 1.15
N ALA A 10 -14.96 -21.19 1.01
CA ALA A 10 -15.56 -22.06 2.01
C ALA A 10 -14.77 -22.03 3.33
N ASN A 11 -13.44 -22.11 3.26
CA ASN A 11 -12.54 -22.00 4.41
C ASN A 11 -12.76 -20.66 5.15
N ILE A 12 -12.74 -19.54 4.43
CA ILE A 12 -12.98 -18.21 5.02
C ILE A 12 -14.34 -18.18 5.71
N GLN A 13 -15.41 -18.60 5.04
CA GLN A 13 -16.76 -18.54 5.60
C GLN A 13 -16.91 -19.41 6.86
N GLU A 14 -16.28 -20.58 6.89
CA GLU A 14 -16.30 -21.45 8.07
C GLU A 14 -15.57 -20.79 9.25
N LYS A 15 -14.39 -20.20 9.02
CA LYS A 15 -13.62 -19.51 10.06
C LYS A 15 -14.30 -18.22 10.51
N THR A 16 -14.93 -17.49 9.59
CA THR A 16 -15.83 -16.36 9.90
C THR A 16 -16.92 -16.77 10.90
N ASN A 17 -17.56 -17.93 10.71
CA ASN A 17 -18.63 -18.38 11.60
C ASN A 17 -18.09 -18.72 13.01
N LEU A 18 -16.90 -19.33 13.08
CA LEU A 18 -16.20 -19.52 14.36
C LEU A 18 -15.98 -18.18 15.07
N ILE A 19 -15.45 -17.19 14.35
CA ILE A 19 -15.12 -15.86 14.87
C ILE A 19 -16.36 -15.20 15.48
N TRP A 20 -17.49 -15.26 14.79
CA TRP A 20 -18.76 -14.74 15.34
C TRP A 20 -19.21 -15.49 16.59
N SER A 21 -19.07 -16.82 16.60
CA SER A 21 -19.43 -17.60 17.79
C SER A 21 -18.60 -17.21 19.01
N VAL A 22 -17.32 -16.84 18.82
CA VAL A 22 -16.47 -16.33 19.90
C VAL A 22 -16.86 -14.90 20.26
N ALA A 23 -17.08 -14.02 19.29
CA ALA A 23 -17.51 -12.64 19.52
C ALA A 23 -18.83 -12.58 20.33
N ASP A 24 -19.75 -13.51 20.10
CA ASP A 24 -20.99 -13.61 20.87
C ASP A 24 -20.75 -13.95 22.35
N LEU A 25 -19.73 -14.76 22.66
CA LEU A 25 -19.32 -15.04 24.05
C LEU A 25 -18.71 -13.81 24.74
N LEU A 26 -18.09 -12.91 23.96
CA LEU A 26 -17.37 -11.74 24.49
C LEU A 26 -18.27 -10.51 24.68
N ARG A 27 -19.48 -10.51 24.11
CA ARG A 27 -20.33 -9.32 23.93
C ARG A 27 -20.63 -8.52 25.19
N ASP A 28 -20.78 -9.19 26.33
CA ASP A 28 -21.12 -8.54 27.59
C ASP A 28 -19.90 -7.96 28.34
N TYR A 29 -18.67 -8.33 27.93
CA TYR A 29 -17.43 -8.02 28.64
C TYR A 29 -16.41 -7.22 27.82
N TYR A 30 -16.64 -7.12 26.51
CA TYR A 30 -15.79 -6.42 25.56
C TYR A 30 -16.64 -5.55 24.65
N LYS A 31 -16.11 -4.39 24.28
CA LYS A 31 -16.71 -3.61 23.19
C LYS A 31 -16.40 -4.29 21.85
N PRO A 32 -17.21 -4.08 20.79
CA PRO A 32 -16.98 -4.69 19.49
C PRO A 32 -15.55 -4.52 18.92
N HIS A 33 -14.95 -3.34 19.11
CA HIS A 33 -13.56 -3.08 18.68
C HIS A 33 -12.49 -3.78 19.53
N GLU A 34 -12.85 -4.31 20.69
CA GLU A 34 -11.92 -5.04 21.58
C GLU A 34 -11.95 -6.54 21.33
N TYR A 35 -12.91 -7.07 20.54
CA TYR A 35 -12.97 -8.51 20.25
C TYR A 35 -11.69 -9.02 19.57
N GLY A 36 -11.03 -8.17 18.77
CA GLY A 36 -9.76 -8.48 18.12
C GLY A 36 -8.65 -8.86 19.10
N LYS A 37 -8.61 -8.22 20.27
CA LYS A 37 -7.61 -8.48 21.33
C LYS A 37 -7.65 -9.91 21.85
N VAL A 38 -8.81 -10.57 21.75
CA VAL A 38 -8.99 -11.97 22.13
C VAL A 38 -8.84 -12.86 20.90
N ILE A 39 -9.61 -12.58 19.85
CA ILE A 39 -9.76 -13.51 18.73
C ILE A 39 -8.46 -13.65 17.93
N LEU A 40 -7.72 -12.57 17.69
CA LEU A 40 -6.47 -12.62 16.92
C LEU A 40 -5.39 -13.50 17.57
N PRO A 41 -5.00 -13.32 18.84
CA PRO A 41 -4.00 -14.18 19.46
C PRO A 41 -4.47 -15.64 19.57
N PHE A 42 -5.77 -15.91 19.79
CA PHE A 42 -6.29 -17.27 19.75
C PHE A 42 -6.20 -17.90 18.35
N CYS A 43 -6.49 -17.15 17.29
CA CYS A 43 -6.33 -17.62 15.91
C CYS A 43 -4.85 -17.97 15.60
N VAL A 44 -3.92 -17.11 16.02
CA VAL A 44 -2.47 -17.36 15.88
C VAL A 44 -2.05 -18.62 16.66
N LEU A 45 -2.45 -18.72 17.94
CA LEU A 45 -2.18 -19.90 18.76
C LEU A 45 -2.75 -21.18 18.16
N LYS A 46 -3.99 -21.13 17.67
CA LYS A 46 -4.65 -22.29 17.09
C LYS A 46 -3.94 -22.75 15.83
N ARG A 47 -3.49 -21.82 14.99
CA ARG A 47 -2.68 -22.12 13.81
C ARG A 47 -1.37 -22.82 14.18
N PHE A 48 -0.65 -22.34 15.20
CA PHE A 48 0.57 -23.02 15.67
C PHE A 48 0.29 -24.42 16.23
N ASP A 49 -0.74 -24.56 17.06
CA ASP A 49 -1.16 -25.84 17.63
C ASP A 49 -1.47 -26.87 16.54
N ASP A 50 -2.30 -26.49 15.57
CA ASP A 50 -2.73 -27.39 14.50
C ASP A 50 -1.58 -27.80 13.57
N CYS A 51 -0.61 -26.91 13.33
CA CYS A 51 0.59 -27.26 12.57
C CYS A 51 1.46 -28.29 13.30
N LEU A 52 1.45 -28.30 14.64
CA LEU A 52 2.25 -29.22 15.46
C LEU A 52 1.55 -30.55 15.78
N ILE A 53 0.25 -30.71 15.52
CA ILE A 53 -0.47 -31.96 15.80
C ILE A 53 0.26 -33.21 15.28
N PRO A 54 0.74 -33.25 14.02
CA PRO A 54 1.42 -34.44 13.48
C PRO A 54 2.74 -34.78 14.19
N THR A 55 3.39 -33.79 14.81
CA THR A 55 4.74 -33.91 15.39
C THR A 55 4.80 -33.75 16.91
N LYS A 56 3.68 -33.42 17.57
CA LYS A 56 3.59 -33.16 19.02
C LYS A 56 4.23 -34.25 19.87
N ASN A 57 3.86 -35.52 19.64
CA ASN A 57 4.40 -36.64 20.43
C ASN A 57 5.92 -36.79 20.25
N LYS A 58 6.41 -36.61 19.03
CA LYS A 58 7.84 -36.65 18.71
C LYS A 58 8.60 -35.51 19.41
N VAL A 59 8.02 -34.31 19.46
CA VAL A 59 8.59 -33.17 20.19
C VAL A 59 8.67 -33.47 21.68
N LEU A 60 7.61 -34.00 22.30
CA LEU A 60 7.58 -34.34 23.72
C LEU A 60 8.59 -35.44 24.08
N GLU A 61 8.68 -36.50 23.28
CA GLU A 61 9.69 -37.55 23.46
C GLU A 61 11.11 -36.99 23.32
N THR A 62 11.35 -36.17 22.30
CA THR A 62 12.65 -35.50 22.09
C THR A 62 12.99 -34.61 23.28
N TYR A 63 12.02 -33.84 23.79
CA TYR A 63 12.20 -32.98 24.96
C TYR A 63 12.63 -33.78 26.19
N GLU A 64 11.98 -34.89 26.49
CA GLU A 64 12.38 -35.75 27.63
C GLU A 64 13.84 -36.23 27.51
N ASN A 65 14.27 -36.52 26.28
CA ASN A 65 15.65 -36.94 25.99
C ASN A 65 16.66 -35.78 26.06
N VAL A 66 16.27 -34.54 25.75
CA VAL A 66 17.20 -33.39 25.68
C VAL A 66 17.04 -32.36 26.79
N LYS A 67 16.05 -32.49 27.68
CA LYS A 67 15.75 -31.48 28.72
C LYS A 67 16.90 -31.20 29.69
N HIS A 68 17.89 -32.07 29.77
CA HIS A 68 19.08 -31.91 30.60
C HIS A 68 20.22 -31.14 29.89
N LEU A 69 20.15 -30.95 28.57
CA LEU A 69 21.12 -30.18 27.79
C LEU A 69 20.87 -28.69 27.95
N GLU A 70 21.91 -27.86 27.80
CA GLU A 70 21.74 -26.40 27.78
C GLU A 70 21.10 -25.92 26.46
N VAL A 71 21.55 -26.46 25.32
CA VAL A 71 21.06 -26.08 23.99
C VAL A 71 20.11 -27.15 23.44
N LYS A 72 18.80 -26.84 23.46
CA LYS A 72 17.73 -27.79 23.10
C LYS A 72 17.00 -27.44 21.81
N SER A 73 16.93 -26.16 21.45
CA SER A 73 16.07 -25.62 20.40
C SER A 73 16.21 -26.37 19.07
N GLY A 74 17.44 -26.50 18.56
CA GLY A 74 17.67 -27.17 17.28
C GLY A 74 17.25 -28.65 17.24
N PHE A 75 17.22 -29.36 18.37
CA PHE A 75 16.67 -30.73 18.42
C PHE A 75 15.14 -30.72 18.35
N LEU A 76 14.52 -29.79 19.07
CA LEU A 76 13.06 -29.65 19.15
C LEU A 76 12.47 -29.12 17.85
N GLU A 77 13.13 -28.18 17.18
CA GLU A 77 12.76 -27.68 15.85
C GLU A 77 12.82 -28.79 14.79
N ARG A 78 13.90 -29.59 14.77
CA ARG A 78 13.99 -30.78 13.91
C ARG A 78 12.91 -31.82 14.22
N ALA A 79 12.52 -31.96 15.48
CA ALA A 79 11.44 -32.86 15.86
C ALA A 79 10.08 -32.33 15.38
N ALA A 80 9.85 -31.03 15.53
CA ALA A 80 8.62 -30.34 15.15
C ALA A 80 8.42 -30.26 13.62
N GLY A 81 9.51 -30.17 12.85
CA GLY A 81 9.47 -29.88 11.42
C GLY A 81 9.29 -28.39 11.10
N TYR A 82 9.42 -27.53 12.12
CA TYR A 82 9.29 -26.08 12.02
C TYR A 82 10.36 -25.41 12.86
N SER A 83 10.59 -24.11 12.64
CA SER A 83 11.42 -23.26 13.50
C SER A 83 10.76 -22.90 14.83
N PHE A 84 9.70 -23.60 15.22
CA PHE A 84 8.99 -23.44 16.49
C PHE A 84 8.49 -24.80 17.00
N TYR A 85 8.20 -24.88 18.28
CA TYR A 85 7.75 -26.11 18.93
C TYR A 85 6.93 -25.80 20.19
N ASN A 86 6.25 -26.81 20.73
CA ASN A 86 5.59 -26.72 22.03
C ASN A 86 5.88 -27.96 22.90
N ILE A 87 6.47 -27.75 24.08
CA ILE A 87 6.83 -28.79 25.05
C ILE A 87 5.78 -29.00 26.15
N SER A 88 4.67 -28.26 26.15
CA SER A 88 3.59 -28.50 27.10
C SER A 88 2.89 -29.83 26.77
N LYS A 89 2.48 -30.55 27.82
CA LYS A 89 1.67 -31.76 27.68
C LYS A 89 0.23 -31.45 27.28
N TYR A 90 -0.19 -30.20 27.47
CA TYR A 90 -1.47 -29.69 27.02
C TYR A 90 -1.47 -29.39 25.52
N ASP A 91 -2.66 -29.49 24.95
CA ASP A 91 -3.10 -29.07 23.63
C ASP A 91 -4.54 -28.53 23.80
N PHE A 92 -5.13 -27.93 22.77
CA PHE A 92 -6.49 -27.38 22.86
C PHE A 92 -7.53 -28.40 23.37
N GLN A 93 -7.34 -29.69 23.04
CA GLN A 93 -8.23 -30.74 23.49
C GLN A 93 -8.10 -31.00 25.00
N LYS A 94 -6.89 -31.26 25.48
CA LYS A 94 -6.63 -31.54 26.90
C LYS A 94 -6.93 -30.36 27.81
N LEU A 95 -6.78 -29.12 27.32
CA LEU A 95 -7.15 -27.93 28.09
C LEU A 95 -8.62 -27.96 28.51
N THR A 96 -9.50 -28.53 27.67
CA THR A 96 -10.93 -28.63 27.98
C THR A 96 -11.30 -29.78 28.93
N GLU A 97 -10.34 -30.62 29.35
CA GLU A 97 -10.58 -31.74 30.27
C GLU A 97 -10.62 -31.31 31.76
N ASP A 98 -10.03 -30.15 32.09
CA ASP A 98 -10.02 -29.59 33.45
C ASP A 98 -10.41 -28.10 33.43
N ALA A 99 -11.72 -27.85 33.46
CA ALA A 99 -12.28 -26.51 33.51
C ALA A 99 -11.93 -25.73 34.80
N THR A 100 -11.61 -26.43 35.90
CA THR A 100 -11.38 -25.78 37.20
C THR A 100 -10.02 -25.09 37.24
N HIS A 101 -8.99 -25.68 36.63
CA HIS A 101 -7.64 -25.11 36.56
C HIS A 101 -7.30 -24.55 35.17
N ILE A 102 -8.32 -24.14 34.40
CA ILE A 102 -8.16 -23.75 33.00
C ILE A 102 -7.15 -22.61 32.80
N GLU A 103 -7.10 -21.63 33.70
CA GLU A 103 -6.15 -20.51 33.61
C GLU A 103 -4.70 -21.00 33.75
N ASP A 104 -4.40 -21.74 34.82
CA ASP A 104 -3.04 -22.26 35.07
C ASP A 104 -2.60 -23.23 33.98
N ASN A 105 -3.51 -24.10 33.52
CA ASN A 105 -3.25 -25.04 32.44
C ASN A 105 -2.99 -24.32 31.11
N PHE A 106 -3.76 -23.27 30.79
CA PHE A 106 -3.57 -22.49 29.57
C PHE A 106 -2.29 -21.68 29.59
N ARG A 107 -1.93 -21.10 30.74
CA ARG A 107 -0.63 -20.42 30.93
C ARG A 107 0.53 -21.41 30.76
N ASN A 108 0.43 -22.61 31.33
CA ASN A 108 1.43 -23.67 31.12
C ASN A 108 1.54 -24.06 29.64
N TYR A 109 0.41 -24.18 28.94
CA TYR A 109 0.37 -24.46 27.51
C TYR A 109 1.12 -23.40 26.70
N ILE A 110 0.88 -22.12 26.96
CA ILE A 110 1.56 -20.99 26.30
C ILE A 110 3.05 -20.98 26.62
N MET A 111 3.43 -21.11 27.90
CA MET A 111 4.84 -21.16 28.34
C MET A 111 5.59 -22.36 27.75
N GLY A 112 4.88 -23.39 27.27
CA GLY A 112 5.47 -24.52 26.59
C GLY A 112 5.95 -24.22 25.17
N TYR A 113 5.57 -23.10 24.56
CA TYR A 113 6.04 -22.73 23.23
C TYR A 113 7.51 -22.27 23.22
N SER A 114 8.15 -22.35 22.05
CA SER A 114 9.47 -21.74 21.82
C SER A 114 9.45 -20.21 22.00
N GLU A 115 10.60 -19.62 22.35
CA GLU A 115 10.73 -18.18 22.67
C GLU A 115 10.20 -17.27 21.55
N ASN A 116 10.40 -17.65 20.29
CA ASN A 116 9.91 -16.89 19.14
C ASN A 116 8.36 -16.83 19.04
N VAL A 117 7.64 -17.86 19.50
CA VAL A 117 6.18 -17.85 19.58
C VAL A 117 5.72 -17.11 20.84
N GLN A 118 6.46 -17.20 21.95
CA GLN A 118 6.17 -16.40 23.14
C GLN A 118 6.27 -14.89 22.84
N ASP A 119 7.34 -14.46 22.16
CA ASP A 119 7.53 -13.08 21.70
C ASP A 119 6.36 -12.59 20.82
N ILE A 120 5.85 -13.43 19.92
CA ILE A 120 4.65 -13.11 19.12
C ILE A 120 3.44 -12.84 20.02
N LEU A 121 3.22 -13.64 21.07
CA LEU A 121 2.07 -13.50 21.96
C LEU A 121 2.19 -12.30 22.90
N GLU A 122 3.40 -11.93 23.30
CA GLU A 122 3.67 -10.74 24.09
C GLU A 122 3.27 -9.46 23.35
N ASN A 123 3.42 -9.42 22.02
CA ASN A 123 3.00 -8.29 21.19
C ASN A 123 1.47 -8.07 21.15
N TYR A 124 0.67 -9.03 21.60
CA TYR A 124 -0.78 -8.87 21.80
C TYR A 124 -1.16 -8.47 23.23
N GLU A 125 -0.20 -8.35 24.15
CA GLU A 125 -0.46 -8.21 25.59
C GLU A 125 -1.40 -9.31 26.14
N PHE A 126 -1.32 -10.51 25.56
CA PHE A 126 -2.37 -11.53 25.67
C PHE A 126 -2.60 -12.03 27.11
N ASP A 127 -1.60 -11.92 27.98
CA ASP A 127 -1.69 -12.26 29.40
C ASP A 127 -2.84 -11.54 30.13
N ASN A 128 -3.02 -10.25 29.81
CA ASN A 128 -4.07 -9.41 30.37
C ASN A 128 -5.45 -9.94 29.97
N GLU A 129 -5.59 -10.37 28.72
CA GLU A 129 -6.84 -10.90 28.19
C GLU A 129 -7.13 -12.31 28.73
N ILE A 130 -6.12 -13.15 28.91
CA ILE A 130 -6.27 -14.46 29.59
C ILE A 130 -6.84 -14.26 30.98
N LYS A 131 -6.26 -13.35 31.77
CA LYS A 131 -6.71 -13.04 33.12
C LYS A 131 -8.14 -12.50 33.12
N LYS A 132 -8.48 -11.59 32.20
CA LYS A 132 -9.83 -11.05 32.06
C LYS A 132 -10.84 -12.14 31.69
N LEU A 133 -10.52 -13.03 30.75
CA LEU A 133 -11.38 -14.14 30.36
C LEU A 133 -11.59 -15.15 31.50
N ALA A 134 -10.52 -15.50 32.23
CA ALA A 134 -10.59 -16.43 33.34
C ALA A 134 -11.48 -15.91 34.49
N ASN A 135 -11.27 -14.66 34.91
CA ASN A 135 -12.06 -14.02 35.97
C ASN A 135 -13.57 -13.95 35.66
N ASN A 136 -13.95 -13.96 34.38
CA ASN A 136 -15.33 -13.88 33.93
C ASN A 136 -15.88 -15.25 33.47
N GLY A 137 -15.15 -16.35 33.68
CA GLY A 137 -15.57 -17.71 33.29
C GLY A 137 -15.65 -17.93 31.77
N LEU A 138 -15.04 -17.05 30.98
CA LEU A 138 -15.09 -17.10 29.51
C LEU A 138 -13.95 -17.91 28.91
N LEU A 139 -12.81 -18.04 29.59
CA LEU A 139 -11.60 -18.64 29.03
C LEU A 139 -11.85 -20.07 28.51
N PHE A 140 -12.52 -20.90 29.32
CA PHE A 140 -12.90 -22.25 28.95
C PHE A 140 -13.79 -22.27 27.70
N LEU A 141 -14.82 -21.41 27.66
CA LEU A 141 -15.77 -21.34 26.54
C LEU A 141 -15.10 -20.91 25.23
N VAL A 142 -14.14 -19.98 25.31
CA VAL A 142 -13.36 -19.56 24.14
C VAL A 142 -12.47 -20.69 23.64
N ILE A 143 -11.74 -21.37 24.54
CA ILE A 143 -10.91 -22.53 24.16
C ILE A 143 -11.76 -23.64 23.54
N GLU A 144 -12.92 -23.94 24.13
CA GLU A 144 -13.88 -24.93 23.58
C GLU A 144 -14.37 -24.54 22.18
N ALA A 145 -14.66 -23.26 21.94
CA ALA A 145 -15.04 -22.77 20.62
C ALA A 145 -13.93 -23.02 19.59
N PHE A 146 -12.67 -22.75 19.94
CA PHE A 146 -11.50 -23.02 19.09
C PHE A 146 -11.15 -24.51 18.98
N ASN A 147 -11.75 -25.38 19.79
CA ASN A 147 -11.53 -26.82 19.72
C ASN A 147 -12.49 -27.54 18.75
N LYS A 148 -13.48 -26.83 18.21
CA LYS A 148 -14.43 -27.38 17.22
C LYS A 148 -13.69 -27.77 15.92
N PRO A 149 -14.13 -28.82 15.20
CA PRO A 149 -13.53 -29.20 13.92
C PRO A 149 -13.49 -28.06 12.90
N SER A 150 -14.50 -27.19 12.92
CA SER A 150 -14.58 -26.00 12.06
C SER A 150 -13.52 -24.94 12.36
N ALA A 151 -12.83 -25.04 13.51
CA ALA A 151 -11.74 -24.16 13.92
C ALA A 151 -10.35 -24.68 13.52
N TYR A 152 -10.27 -25.84 12.86
CA TYR A 152 -8.99 -26.39 12.42
C TYR A 152 -8.27 -25.46 11.44
N MET A 153 -7.03 -25.12 11.77
CA MET A 153 -6.14 -24.24 11.01
C MET A 153 -4.81 -24.92 10.72
N GLY A 154 -4.75 -26.23 10.45
CA GLY A 154 -3.49 -26.89 10.06
C GLY A 154 -3.02 -26.50 8.66
N ALA A 155 -1.71 -26.50 8.42
CA ALA A 155 -1.11 -26.15 7.12
C ALA A 155 -1.42 -27.15 5.99
N ASP A 156 -1.87 -28.36 6.33
CA ASP A 156 -2.33 -29.40 5.43
C ASP A 156 -3.68 -29.08 4.76
N LYS A 157 -4.57 -28.35 5.43
CA LYS A 157 -5.90 -27.98 4.91
C LYS A 157 -6.08 -26.49 4.64
N ILE A 158 -5.43 -25.66 5.44
CA ILE A 158 -5.53 -24.21 5.37
C ILE A 158 -4.16 -23.69 4.92
N THR A 159 -4.08 -23.25 3.67
CA THR A 159 -2.85 -22.73 3.07
C THR A 159 -2.48 -21.37 3.66
N SER A 160 -1.28 -20.89 3.34
CA SER A 160 -0.85 -19.50 3.61
C SER A 160 -1.81 -18.49 3.01
N VAL A 161 -2.33 -18.82 1.83
CA VAL A 161 -3.28 -17.98 1.11
C VAL A 161 -4.60 -17.88 1.88
N ASP A 162 -5.12 -19.03 2.31
CA ASP A 162 -6.32 -19.09 3.14
C ASP A 162 -6.14 -18.26 4.43
N MET A 163 -5.02 -18.45 5.15
CA MET A 163 -4.74 -17.72 6.38
C MET A 163 -4.63 -16.21 6.14
N GLY A 164 -4.01 -15.79 5.05
CA GLY A 164 -3.96 -14.38 4.67
C GLY A 164 -5.35 -13.78 4.52
N TYR A 165 -6.26 -14.46 3.82
CA TYR A 165 -7.65 -14.02 3.68
C TYR A 165 -8.46 -14.09 5.00
N ILE A 166 -8.20 -15.09 5.84
CA ILE A 166 -8.84 -15.21 7.16
C ILE A 166 -8.43 -14.04 8.06
N PHE A 167 -7.14 -13.72 8.15
CA PHE A 167 -6.65 -12.58 8.93
C PHE A 167 -7.10 -11.24 8.35
N GLU A 168 -7.17 -11.12 7.02
CA GLU A 168 -7.74 -9.95 6.35
C GLU A 168 -9.21 -9.75 6.73
N ASP A 169 -10.05 -10.79 6.65
CA ASP A 169 -11.47 -10.71 7.04
C ASP A 169 -11.64 -10.42 8.53
N LEU A 170 -10.80 -11.02 9.39
CA LEU A 170 -10.75 -10.77 10.83
C LEU A 170 -10.47 -9.31 11.15
N ILE A 171 -9.31 -8.81 10.71
CA ILE A 171 -8.89 -7.44 11.04
C ILE A 171 -9.84 -6.46 10.39
N LYS A 172 -10.30 -6.69 9.16
CA LYS A 172 -11.31 -5.84 8.52
C LYS A 172 -12.56 -5.66 9.39
N ARG A 173 -13.04 -6.73 10.02
CA ARG A 173 -14.27 -6.64 10.85
C ARG A 173 -14.04 -5.90 12.15
N PHE A 174 -12.87 -6.09 12.77
CA PHE A 174 -12.51 -5.34 13.97
C PHE A 174 -12.21 -3.88 13.64
N SER A 175 -11.58 -3.61 12.50
CA SER A 175 -11.35 -2.25 12.01
C SER A 175 -12.65 -1.59 11.57
N GLU A 176 -13.61 -2.24 10.89
CA GLU A 176 -14.91 -1.62 10.55
C GLU A 176 -15.73 -1.20 11.79
N SER A 177 -15.40 -1.74 12.98
CA SER A 177 -15.98 -1.30 14.25
C SER A 177 -15.32 -0.05 14.85
N TYR A 178 -14.27 0.47 14.20
CA TYR A 178 -13.49 1.65 14.58
C TYR A 178 -13.18 2.54 13.34
N ASP A 179 -13.27 3.86 13.42
CA ASP A 179 -13.11 4.75 12.25
C ASP A 179 -11.61 4.96 11.94
N GLU A 180 -10.88 3.87 11.64
CA GLU A 180 -9.43 3.82 11.49
C GLU A 180 -8.97 4.25 10.08
N GLN A 181 -7.74 4.80 9.98
CA GLN A 181 -7.29 5.59 8.82
C GLN A 181 -7.12 4.78 7.52
N ALA A 182 -7.35 5.45 6.38
CA ALA A 182 -7.15 4.86 5.06
C ALA A 182 -5.67 4.56 4.77
N GLY A 183 -5.39 3.35 4.24
CA GLY A 183 -4.04 2.93 3.82
C GLY A 183 -3.26 2.09 4.84
N ALA A 184 -3.71 2.02 6.10
CA ALA A 184 -2.97 1.32 7.16
C ALA A 184 -3.35 -0.15 7.39
N HIS A 185 -4.35 -0.70 6.70
CA HIS A 185 -4.88 -2.01 7.09
C HIS A 185 -4.66 -3.14 6.07
N PHE A 186 -5.06 -3.04 4.80
CA PHE A 186 -4.76 -4.14 3.83
C PHE A 186 -4.70 -3.67 2.38
N THR A 187 -3.75 -4.23 1.64
CA THR A 187 -3.72 -4.14 0.18
C THR A 187 -4.34 -5.41 -0.39
N SER A 188 -5.34 -5.27 -1.25
CA SER A 188 -5.99 -6.44 -1.86
C SER A 188 -5.00 -7.21 -2.73
N ARG A 189 -5.06 -8.54 -2.67
CA ARG A 189 -4.11 -9.42 -3.39
C ARG A 189 -4.08 -9.18 -4.89
N ASP A 190 -5.17 -8.74 -5.50
CA ASP A 190 -5.22 -8.42 -6.93
C ASP A 190 -4.27 -7.27 -7.30
N ILE A 191 -4.19 -6.24 -6.45
CA ILE A 191 -3.24 -5.13 -6.57
C ILE A 191 -1.82 -5.61 -6.28
N ILE A 192 -1.62 -6.42 -5.23
CA ILE A 192 -0.30 -6.97 -4.89
C ILE A 192 0.26 -7.76 -6.07
N TYR A 193 -0.53 -8.67 -6.66
CA TYR A 193 -0.08 -9.45 -7.81
C TYR A 193 0.21 -8.58 -9.04
N LEU A 194 -0.53 -7.49 -9.24
CA LEU A 194 -0.18 -6.54 -10.30
C LEU A 194 1.20 -5.91 -10.04
N MET A 195 1.47 -5.46 -8.82
CA MET A 195 2.78 -4.89 -8.45
C MET A 195 3.91 -5.91 -8.63
N THR A 196 3.72 -7.16 -8.19
CA THR A 196 4.72 -8.22 -8.34
C THR A 196 4.98 -8.56 -9.80
N ASP A 197 3.92 -8.67 -10.62
CA ASP A 197 4.05 -9.03 -12.03
C ASP A 197 4.77 -7.92 -12.82
N ILE A 198 4.56 -6.64 -12.47
CA ILE A 198 5.31 -5.52 -13.03
C ILE A 198 6.78 -5.57 -12.61
N LEU A 199 7.09 -5.79 -11.32
CA LEU A 199 8.46 -5.82 -10.80
C LEU A 199 9.35 -6.87 -11.48
N ILE A 200 8.78 -8.04 -11.81
CA ILE A 200 9.51 -9.15 -12.44
C ILE A 200 9.43 -9.14 -13.97
N SER A 201 8.64 -8.25 -14.57
CA SER A 201 8.27 -8.35 -15.99
C SER A 201 9.46 -8.32 -16.96
N ASP A 202 10.40 -7.39 -16.77
CA ASP A 202 11.56 -7.27 -17.67
C ASP A 202 12.59 -8.40 -17.46
N ASP A 203 12.68 -8.92 -16.24
CA ASP A 203 13.73 -9.86 -15.82
C ASP A 203 13.23 -11.31 -15.85
N LYS A 204 11.99 -11.54 -16.25
CA LYS A 204 11.31 -12.83 -16.12
C LYS A 204 12.06 -13.98 -16.80
N ASP A 205 12.52 -13.77 -18.03
CA ASP A 205 13.22 -14.81 -18.79
C ASP A 205 14.59 -15.10 -18.15
N ILE A 206 15.31 -14.07 -17.69
CA ILE A 206 16.59 -14.20 -16.98
C ILE A 206 16.41 -14.97 -15.67
N LEU A 207 15.37 -14.64 -14.89
CA LEU A 207 15.04 -15.31 -13.63
C LEU A 207 14.74 -16.81 -13.83
N ILE A 208 14.13 -17.18 -14.96
CA ILE A 208 13.85 -18.59 -15.31
C ILE A 208 15.14 -19.32 -15.72
N GLU A 209 16.03 -18.65 -16.47
CA GLU A 209 17.25 -19.27 -17.02
C GLU A 209 18.37 -19.40 -15.98
N GLU A 210 18.58 -18.40 -15.13
CA GLU A 210 19.71 -18.34 -14.18
C GLU A 210 19.35 -18.79 -12.76
N GLY A 211 18.05 -19.01 -12.50
CA GLY A 211 17.52 -19.30 -11.16
C GLY A 211 17.27 -18.04 -10.33
N VAL A 212 16.49 -18.18 -9.26
CA VAL A 212 16.01 -17.03 -8.50
C VAL A 212 16.63 -16.99 -7.10
N ALA A 213 17.54 -16.03 -6.87
CA ALA A 213 18.03 -15.67 -5.54
C ALA A 213 17.83 -14.18 -5.29
N LYS A 214 16.81 -13.80 -4.52
CA LYS A 214 16.36 -12.40 -4.40
C LYS A 214 16.03 -12.00 -2.96
N THR A 215 16.38 -10.78 -2.62
CA THR A 215 15.99 -10.11 -1.38
C THR A 215 14.80 -9.18 -1.64
N VAL A 216 13.75 -9.29 -0.82
CA VAL A 216 12.50 -8.52 -0.96
C VAL A 216 12.23 -7.77 0.34
N TYR A 217 11.98 -6.47 0.26
CA TYR A 217 11.69 -5.63 1.42
C TYR A 217 10.33 -4.92 1.30
N ASP A 218 9.59 -4.91 2.41
CA ASP A 218 8.38 -4.11 2.58
C ASP A 218 8.53 -3.23 3.83
N MET A 219 8.59 -1.92 3.62
CA MET A 219 8.88 -0.96 4.68
C MET A 219 7.67 -0.61 5.56
N THR A 220 6.49 -1.08 5.20
CA THR A 220 5.24 -0.97 5.97
C THR A 220 4.46 -2.26 5.79
N MET A 221 5.06 -3.37 6.24
CA MET A 221 4.71 -4.72 5.79
C MET A 221 3.28 -5.16 6.13
N GLY A 222 2.63 -4.50 7.08
CA GLY A 222 1.35 -4.94 7.60
C GLY A 222 1.44 -6.40 8.03
N THR A 223 0.52 -7.22 7.55
CA THR A 223 0.47 -8.67 7.82
C THR A 223 1.41 -9.50 6.94
N SER A 224 2.39 -8.89 6.26
CA SER A 224 3.36 -9.51 5.33
C SER A 224 2.79 -10.10 4.04
N GLN A 225 1.57 -9.73 3.65
CA GLN A 225 0.94 -10.29 2.44
C GLN A 225 1.72 -9.96 1.15
N MET A 226 2.27 -8.75 1.03
CA MET A 226 3.06 -8.37 -0.14
C MET A 226 4.31 -9.23 -0.29
N LEU A 227 5.04 -9.43 0.81
CA LEU A 227 6.21 -10.30 0.88
C LEU A 227 5.86 -11.75 0.51
N THR A 228 4.72 -12.24 1.00
CA THR A 228 4.22 -13.59 0.71
C THR A 228 3.86 -13.74 -0.77
N CYS A 229 3.08 -12.82 -1.35
CA CYS A 229 2.69 -12.88 -2.76
C CYS A 229 3.89 -12.74 -3.70
N MET A 230 4.87 -11.90 -3.35
CA MET A 230 6.12 -11.79 -4.12
C MET A 230 6.90 -13.11 -4.09
N THR A 231 7.00 -13.75 -2.92
CA THR A 231 7.63 -15.07 -2.78
C THR A 231 6.89 -16.12 -3.61
N GLU A 232 5.56 -16.15 -3.58
CA GLU A 232 4.73 -17.04 -4.39
C GLU A 232 4.99 -16.83 -5.89
N ARG A 233 5.11 -15.58 -6.35
CA ARG A 233 5.39 -15.27 -7.75
C ARG A 233 6.78 -15.68 -8.19
N LEU A 234 7.80 -15.42 -7.38
CA LEU A 234 9.17 -15.84 -7.66
C LEU A 234 9.29 -17.37 -7.67
N LYS A 235 8.63 -18.06 -6.73
CA LYS A 235 8.58 -19.53 -6.71
C LYS A 235 7.80 -20.15 -7.86
N ALA A 236 6.86 -19.41 -8.44
CA ALA A 236 6.15 -19.83 -9.65
C ALA A 236 7.02 -19.74 -10.91
N LEU A 237 8.09 -18.94 -10.90
CA LEU A 237 9.11 -18.92 -11.96
C LEU A 237 10.16 -20.01 -11.75
N ASP A 238 10.59 -20.22 -10.51
CA ASP A 238 11.60 -21.21 -10.10
C ASP A 238 11.19 -21.86 -8.78
N SER A 239 10.86 -23.15 -8.78
CA SER A 239 10.41 -23.84 -7.56
C SER A 239 11.46 -23.87 -6.45
N GLU A 240 12.73 -23.73 -6.79
CA GLU A 240 13.86 -23.74 -5.87
C GLU A 240 14.34 -22.32 -5.49
N ALA A 241 13.56 -21.28 -5.82
CA ALA A 241 13.91 -19.89 -5.55
C ALA A 241 14.31 -19.63 -4.07
N ASP A 242 15.50 -19.06 -3.85
CA ASP A 242 15.95 -18.50 -2.57
C ASP A 242 15.44 -17.05 -2.43
N VAL A 243 14.25 -16.91 -1.86
CA VAL A 243 13.63 -15.60 -1.59
C VAL A 243 13.77 -15.24 -0.12
N ARG A 244 14.53 -14.18 0.16
CA ARG A 244 14.73 -13.67 1.53
C ARG A 244 13.90 -12.41 1.72
N THR A 245 12.89 -12.51 2.57
CA THR A 245 11.97 -11.41 2.86
C THR A 245 12.38 -10.64 4.11
N PHE A 246 12.14 -9.32 4.08
CA PHE A 246 12.41 -8.38 5.15
C PHE A 246 11.23 -7.44 5.28
N GLY A 247 10.81 -7.14 6.50
CA GLY A 247 9.64 -6.31 6.72
C GLY A 247 9.74 -5.49 8.00
N GLN A 248 9.19 -4.28 7.95
CA GLN A 248 9.06 -3.41 9.12
C GLN A 248 7.60 -2.99 9.31
N GLU A 249 7.12 -3.05 10.54
CA GLU A 249 5.75 -2.70 10.90
C GLU A 249 5.73 -1.88 12.20
N LEU A 250 4.86 -0.88 12.28
CA LEU A 250 4.69 -0.03 13.45
C LEU A 250 3.77 -0.66 14.50
N ASN A 251 2.68 -1.30 14.07
CA ASN A 251 1.64 -1.84 14.95
C ASN A 251 2.05 -3.23 15.50
N PRO A 252 2.14 -3.41 16.83
CA PRO A 252 2.56 -4.68 17.45
C PRO A 252 1.72 -5.90 17.08
N GLU A 253 0.38 -5.77 17.06
CA GLU A 253 -0.52 -6.89 16.74
C GLU A 253 -0.36 -7.33 15.27
N THR A 254 -0.24 -6.36 14.38
CA THR A 254 -0.05 -6.60 12.94
C THR A 254 1.33 -7.20 12.66
N PHE A 255 2.36 -6.70 13.35
CA PHE A 255 3.70 -7.28 13.38
C PHE A 255 3.68 -8.75 13.84
N ALA A 256 2.94 -9.06 14.90
CA ALA A 256 2.83 -10.43 15.42
C ALA A 256 2.20 -11.39 14.39
N ILE A 257 1.22 -10.95 13.61
CA ILE A 257 0.66 -11.73 12.48
C ILE A 257 1.71 -11.98 11.41
N ALA A 258 2.43 -10.93 10.98
CA ALA A 258 3.49 -11.05 9.99
C ALA A 258 4.60 -12.02 10.43
N LYS A 259 5.05 -11.90 11.68
CA LYS A 259 6.07 -12.78 12.27
C LYS A 259 5.58 -14.21 12.38
N SER A 260 4.32 -14.42 12.76
CA SER A 260 3.68 -15.75 12.78
C SER A 260 3.66 -16.39 11.40
N SER A 261 3.27 -15.62 10.38
CA SER A 261 3.27 -16.08 8.99
C SER A 261 4.68 -16.49 8.56
N ALA A 262 5.70 -15.68 8.85
CA ALA A 262 7.09 -16.00 8.49
C ALA A 262 7.55 -17.33 9.13
N LEU A 263 7.25 -17.57 10.42
CA LEU A 263 7.62 -18.81 11.12
C LEU A 263 6.98 -20.06 10.51
N ILE A 264 5.71 -19.98 10.12
CA ILE A 264 4.97 -21.14 9.59
C ILE A 264 5.44 -21.53 8.19
N HIS A 265 5.84 -20.56 7.37
CA HIS A 265 6.22 -20.78 5.97
C HIS A 265 7.71 -21.05 5.78
N GLY A 266 8.47 -21.23 6.87
CA GLY A 266 9.91 -21.46 6.82
C GLY A 266 10.73 -20.23 6.43
N GLY A 267 10.15 -19.03 6.53
CA GLY A 267 10.87 -17.77 6.39
C GLY A 267 11.66 -17.44 7.66
N ASN A 268 12.55 -16.45 7.57
CA ASN A 268 13.26 -15.95 8.74
C ASN A 268 12.41 -14.91 9.49
N ALA A 269 11.81 -15.31 10.60
CA ALA A 269 11.00 -14.43 11.45
C ALA A 269 11.79 -13.26 12.06
N ASP A 270 13.11 -13.37 12.19
CA ASP A 270 13.96 -12.27 12.67
C ASP A 270 14.09 -11.14 11.66
N ASN A 271 13.75 -11.38 10.39
CA ASN A 271 13.69 -10.36 9.36
C ASN A 271 12.37 -9.57 9.37
N MET A 272 11.43 -9.93 10.25
CA MET A 272 10.26 -9.11 10.54
C MET A 272 10.60 -8.27 11.76
N LYS A 273 10.49 -6.94 11.67
CA LYS A 273 10.89 -6.02 12.74
C LYS A 273 9.77 -5.06 13.12
N LEU A 274 9.59 -4.86 14.43
CA LEU A 274 8.68 -3.87 15.01
C LEU A 274 9.38 -2.52 15.16
N GLY A 275 8.79 -1.45 14.66
CA GLY A 275 9.28 -0.08 14.83
C GLY A 275 8.80 0.89 13.75
N ASN A 276 8.88 2.19 14.01
CA ASN A 276 8.52 3.23 13.04
C ASN A 276 9.58 3.32 11.93
N THR A 277 9.19 3.10 10.68
CA THR A 277 10.11 3.13 9.52
C THR A 277 10.85 4.46 9.35
N LEU A 278 10.23 5.58 9.71
CA LEU A 278 10.82 6.90 9.55
C LEU A 278 11.81 7.22 10.68
N SER A 279 11.46 6.96 11.94
CA SER A 279 12.31 7.34 13.10
C SER A 279 13.18 6.23 13.69
N ASP A 280 12.90 4.96 13.40
CA ASP A 280 13.57 3.80 13.97
C ASP A 280 13.87 2.77 12.87
N ASP A 281 14.87 3.09 12.03
CA ASP A 281 15.27 2.24 10.91
C ASP A 281 15.79 0.88 11.40
N LYS A 282 15.06 -0.19 11.11
CA LYS A 282 15.44 -1.56 11.51
C LYS A 282 16.36 -2.26 10.52
N PHE A 283 16.59 -1.67 9.35
CA PHE A 283 17.44 -2.23 8.30
C PHE A 283 18.47 -1.21 7.80
N PRO A 284 19.25 -0.56 8.69
CA PRO A 284 20.28 0.38 8.26
C PRO A 284 21.34 -0.36 7.45
N ASN A 285 21.79 0.25 6.35
CA ASN A 285 22.80 -0.28 5.42
C ASN A 285 22.38 -1.54 4.62
N TYR A 286 21.16 -2.04 4.77
CA TYR A 286 20.65 -3.09 3.89
C TYR A 286 20.29 -2.54 2.51
N LYS A 287 20.51 -3.36 1.48
CA LYS A 287 20.12 -3.09 0.10
C LYS A 287 19.35 -4.28 -0.46
N PHE A 288 18.22 -4.02 -1.11
CA PHE A 288 17.29 -5.04 -1.59
C PHE A 288 17.17 -5.05 -3.11
N ASP A 289 16.93 -6.23 -3.68
CA ASP A 289 16.66 -6.41 -5.11
C ASP A 289 15.28 -5.86 -5.46
N TYR A 290 14.28 -6.19 -4.64
CA TYR A 290 12.92 -5.72 -4.79
C TYR A 290 12.42 -5.03 -3.53
N ILE A 291 11.74 -3.90 -3.72
CA ILE A 291 10.94 -3.26 -2.66
C ILE A 291 9.49 -3.22 -3.13
N ILE A 292 8.58 -3.73 -2.31
CA ILE A 292 7.14 -3.72 -2.59
C ILE A 292 6.44 -3.20 -1.34
N SER A 293 5.70 -2.10 -1.45
CA SER A 293 5.14 -1.46 -0.26
C SER A 293 3.89 -0.63 -0.52
N ASN A 294 3.01 -0.55 0.49
CA ASN A 294 1.87 0.37 0.54
C ASN A 294 1.91 1.18 1.83
N PRO A 295 2.64 2.30 1.87
CA PRO A 295 2.67 3.16 3.04
C PRO A 295 1.31 3.81 3.30
N PRO A 296 1.02 4.20 4.54
CA PRO A 296 -0.22 4.92 4.86
C PRO A 296 -0.26 6.29 4.17
N PHE A 297 -1.45 6.69 3.69
CA PHE A 297 -1.60 7.87 2.83
C PHE A 297 -1.77 9.15 3.65
N GLY A 298 -0.95 10.17 3.35
CA GLY A 298 -1.13 11.52 3.92
C GLY A 298 -1.03 11.58 5.45
N ILE A 299 -0.25 10.69 6.06
CA ILE A 299 -0.07 10.67 7.51
C ILE A 299 0.87 11.79 7.99
N GLU A 300 0.55 12.35 9.15
CA GLU A 300 1.43 13.29 9.83
C GLU A 300 2.66 12.55 10.37
N TRP A 301 3.88 13.07 10.13
CA TRP A 301 5.14 12.49 10.63
C TRP A 301 5.70 13.24 11.84
N LYS A 302 4.84 13.95 12.59
CA LYS A 302 5.23 14.77 13.75
C LYS A 302 5.93 13.99 14.85
N THR A 303 5.57 12.73 15.06
CA THR A 303 6.19 11.83 16.05
C THR A 303 7.57 11.34 15.62
N ALA A 304 7.87 11.33 14.32
CA ALA A 304 9.18 10.98 13.76
C ALA A 304 10.04 12.21 13.45
N LYS A 305 9.56 13.41 13.80
CA LYS A 305 10.12 14.67 13.31
C LYS A 305 11.59 14.86 13.69
N ILE A 306 11.93 14.57 14.94
CA ILE A 306 13.27 14.83 15.47
C ILE A 306 14.29 13.97 14.74
N GLU A 307 13.99 12.68 14.58
CA GLU A 307 14.87 11.71 13.92
C GLU A 307 14.98 12.01 12.42
N VAL A 308 13.87 12.32 11.75
CA VAL A 308 13.85 12.69 10.33
C VAL A 308 14.63 13.99 10.07
N GLU A 309 14.45 15.03 10.87
CA GLU A 309 15.21 16.29 10.73
C GLU A 309 16.71 16.09 11.05
N SER A 310 17.02 15.26 12.04
CA SER A 310 18.41 14.91 12.37
C SER A 310 19.09 14.17 11.23
N GLU A 311 18.39 13.22 10.60
CA GLU A 311 18.93 12.47 9.47
C GLU A 311 18.99 13.32 8.19
N HIS A 312 18.02 14.21 7.97
CA HIS A 312 18.08 15.20 6.89
C HIS A 312 19.33 16.09 6.98
N ALA A 313 19.71 16.50 8.20
CA ALA A 313 20.91 17.30 8.44
C ALA A 313 22.23 16.58 8.07
N LEU A 314 22.20 15.25 7.85
CA LEU A 314 23.34 14.47 7.36
C LEU A 314 23.56 14.60 5.84
N GLY A 315 22.63 15.24 5.10
CA GLY A 315 22.68 15.37 3.65
C GLY A 315 22.66 13.99 2.98
N ASP A 316 23.57 13.78 2.02
CA ASP A 316 23.67 12.54 1.22
C ASP A 316 23.98 11.28 2.06
N ASN A 317 24.44 11.45 3.32
CA ASN A 317 24.69 10.33 4.22
C ASN A 317 23.43 9.85 4.96
N GLY A 318 22.31 10.59 4.88
CA GLY A 318 21.03 10.22 5.45
C GLY A 318 19.99 9.90 4.38
N ARG A 319 18.93 9.17 4.76
CA ARG A 319 17.82 8.83 3.84
C ARG A 319 17.10 10.07 3.32
N PHE A 320 17.02 11.13 4.14
CA PHE A 320 16.14 12.28 3.88
C PHE A 320 16.87 13.54 3.38
N GLY A 321 18.10 13.41 2.88
CA GLY A 321 18.98 14.56 2.57
C GLY A 321 18.45 15.58 1.56
N VAL A 322 17.56 15.17 0.64
CA VAL A 322 17.15 15.98 -0.52
C VAL A 322 16.01 16.95 -0.23
N GLY A 323 15.26 16.73 0.84
CA GLY A 323 14.13 17.58 1.19
C GLY A 323 13.17 16.90 2.16
N LEU A 324 12.40 17.72 2.87
CA LEU A 324 11.38 17.27 3.80
C LEU A 324 10.00 17.77 3.35
N PRO A 325 9.00 16.90 3.17
CA PRO A 325 7.64 17.32 2.86
C PRO A 325 7.03 18.01 4.09
N LYS A 326 5.84 18.60 3.94
CA LYS A 326 5.11 19.15 5.09
C LYS A 326 4.91 18.09 6.18
N ILE A 327 4.96 18.52 7.45
CA ILE A 327 4.73 17.63 8.62
C ILE A 327 3.42 16.85 8.50
N SER A 328 2.38 17.46 7.90
CA SER A 328 1.06 16.87 7.71
C SER A 328 0.99 15.77 6.63
N ASP A 329 2.03 15.57 5.82
CA ASP A 329 2.06 14.55 4.78
C ASP A 329 3.48 13.97 4.64
N GLY A 330 3.71 12.81 5.25
CA GLY A 330 4.99 12.10 5.24
C GLY A 330 5.17 11.14 4.07
N GLN A 331 4.25 11.06 3.12
CA GLN A 331 4.21 9.97 2.13
C GLN A 331 5.49 9.86 1.30
N MET A 332 6.06 10.99 0.88
CA MET A 332 7.30 11.02 0.08
C MET A 332 8.57 10.67 0.88
N LEU A 333 8.51 10.61 2.22
CA LEU A 333 9.64 10.11 3.02
C LEU A 333 9.81 8.59 2.84
N PHE A 334 8.73 7.86 2.54
CA PHE A 334 8.81 6.44 2.24
C PHE A 334 9.48 6.17 0.89
N ASP A 335 9.29 7.03 -0.11
CA ASP A 335 10.04 6.96 -1.37
C ASP A 335 11.55 7.05 -1.12
N LEU A 336 11.96 8.03 -0.31
CA LEU A 336 13.36 8.22 0.06
C LEU A 336 13.92 7.04 0.85
N ASN A 337 13.16 6.50 1.81
CA ASN A 337 13.58 5.29 2.55
C ASN A 337 13.77 4.10 1.61
N GLY A 338 12.85 3.89 0.67
CA GLY A 338 12.95 2.84 -0.34
C GLY A 338 14.15 3.01 -1.25
N ILE A 339 14.33 4.20 -1.83
CA ILE A 339 15.47 4.52 -2.71
C ILE A 339 16.81 4.33 -1.99
N ALA A 340 16.90 4.74 -0.73
CA ALA A 340 18.09 4.55 0.09
C ALA A 340 18.40 3.08 0.38
N LYS A 341 17.41 2.18 0.28
CA LYS A 341 17.55 0.73 0.51
C LYS A 341 17.47 -0.11 -0.77
N LEU A 342 17.38 0.51 -1.93
CA LEU A 342 17.38 -0.19 -3.21
C LEU A 342 18.82 -0.42 -3.69
N LYS A 343 19.13 -1.65 -4.12
CA LYS A 343 20.39 -1.95 -4.85
C LYS A 343 20.47 -1.14 -6.15
N ASP A 344 21.66 -0.99 -6.70
CA ASP A 344 21.88 -0.22 -7.94
C ASP A 344 21.18 -0.84 -9.16
N ASP A 345 20.90 -2.15 -9.11
CA ASP A 345 20.10 -2.90 -10.07
C ASP A 345 18.68 -3.21 -9.58
N GLY A 346 18.28 -2.67 -8.43
CA GLY A 346 17.00 -2.97 -7.80
C GLY A 346 15.81 -2.21 -8.40
N LYS A 347 14.62 -2.77 -8.16
CA LYS A 347 13.32 -2.19 -8.55
C LYS A 347 12.36 -2.08 -7.37
N MET A 348 11.59 -1.00 -7.32
CA MET A 348 10.61 -0.73 -6.28
C MET A 348 9.23 -0.48 -6.90
N ALA A 349 8.20 -1.07 -6.30
CA ALA A 349 6.80 -0.74 -6.55
C ALA A 349 6.18 -0.22 -5.27
N ILE A 350 5.72 1.03 -5.29
CA ILE A 350 5.15 1.71 -4.12
C ILE A 350 3.81 2.36 -4.46
N ILE A 351 2.83 2.24 -3.56
CA ILE A 351 1.50 2.83 -3.77
C ILE A 351 1.44 4.25 -3.20
N HIS A 352 0.88 5.15 -4.00
CA HIS A 352 0.64 6.55 -3.67
C HIS A 352 -0.82 6.95 -3.85
N ASN A 353 -1.24 8.00 -3.14
CA ASN A 353 -2.46 8.75 -3.49
C ASN A 353 -2.11 9.84 -4.53
N GLY A 354 -3.05 10.74 -4.82
CA GLY A 354 -2.80 11.85 -5.74
C GLY A 354 -1.86 12.95 -5.24
N SER A 355 -1.66 13.14 -3.92
CA SER A 355 -0.92 14.28 -3.38
C SER A 355 0.56 14.26 -3.80
N SER A 356 1.17 13.07 -3.86
CA SER A 356 2.58 12.87 -4.25
C SER A 356 2.90 13.37 -5.66
N LEU A 357 1.90 13.46 -6.55
CA LEU A 357 2.08 13.88 -7.94
C LEU A 357 2.34 15.38 -8.10
N PHE A 358 1.73 16.24 -7.27
CA PHE A 358 1.70 17.69 -7.53
C PHE A 358 1.82 18.58 -6.28
N THR A 359 1.78 18.02 -5.08
CA THR A 359 1.86 18.83 -3.85
C THR A 359 3.25 19.44 -3.71
N GLY A 360 3.33 20.68 -3.21
CA GLY A 360 4.58 21.40 -2.98
C GLY A 360 4.89 22.41 -4.09
N ALA A 361 5.36 23.59 -3.69
CA ALA A 361 5.79 24.63 -4.62
C ALA A 361 7.23 24.37 -5.08
N ALA A 362 7.66 25.02 -6.15
CA ALA A 362 9.06 24.99 -6.59
C ALA A 362 10.04 25.29 -5.43
N GLY A 363 11.00 24.40 -5.21
CA GLY A 363 11.94 24.45 -4.10
C GLY A 363 11.38 24.03 -2.73
N SER A 364 10.18 23.45 -2.64
CA SER A 364 9.71 22.76 -1.43
C SER A 364 10.17 21.30 -1.41
N GLY A 365 10.20 20.66 -0.24
CA GLY A 365 10.69 19.29 -0.11
C GLY A 365 9.96 18.30 -1.00
N GLU A 366 8.64 18.40 -1.16
CA GLU A 366 7.89 17.52 -2.07
C GLU A 366 8.36 17.69 -3.54
N SER A 367 8.63 18.94 -3.95
CA SER A 367 9.11 19.24 -5.30
C SER A 367 10.55 18.74 -5.50
N GLU A 368 11.42 18.93 -4.53
CA GLU A 368 12.81 18.46 -4.57
C GLU A 368 12.91 16.94 -4.52
N ILE A 369 12.04 16.23 -3.80
CA ILE A 369 12.02 14.76 -3.81
C ILE A 369 11.59 14.22 -5.18
N ARG A 370 10.56 14.81 -5.81
CA ARG A 370 10.20 14.46 -7.20
C ARG A 370 11.34 14.73 -8.16
N ARG A 371 11.93 15.92 -8.07
CA ARG A 371 13.10 16.31 -8.86
C ARG A 371 14.22 15.29 -8.72
N TYR A 372 14.55 14.91 -7.49
CA TYR A 372 15.60 13.93 -7.21
C TYR A 372 15.35 12.58 -7.89
N MET A 373 14.12 12.05 -7.83
CA MET A 373 13.79 10.79 -8.51
C MET A 373 13.83 10.88 -10.04
N ILE A 374 13.42 12.02 -10.59
CA ILE A 374 13.30 12.24 -12.04
C ILE A 374 14.66 12.56 -12.67
N GLU A 375 15.44 13.46 -12.05
CA GLU A 375 16.77 13.85 -12.56
C GLU A 375 17.81 12.74 -12.43
N ASN A 376 17.70 11.85 -11.42
CA ASN A 376 18.51 10.62 -11.35
C ASN A 376 18.00 9.50 -12.28
N ASP A 377 16.94 9.76 -13.05
CA ASP A 377 16.33 8.81 -13.97
C ASP A 377 15.86 7.51 -13.31
N TRP A 378 15.35 7.58 -12.08
CA TRP A 378 14.88 6.39 -11.35
C TRP A 378 13.39 6.14 -11.48
N LEU A 379 12.57 7.19 -11.60
CA LEU A 379 11.13 7.03 -11.80
C LEU A 379 10.86 6.42 -13.19
N ASP A 380 10.44 5.16 -13.26
CA ASP A 380 10.24 4.43 -14.52
C ASP A 380 8.82 4.53 -15.05
N CYS A 381 7.83 4.31 -14.18
CA CYS A 381 6.43 4.29 -14.58
C CYS A 381 5.50 4.72 -13.44
N ILE A 382 4.39 5.35 -13.79
CA ILE A 382 3.26 5.59 -12.88
C ILE A 382 1.98 5.03 -13.50
N ILE A 383 1.32 4.16 -12.75
CA ILE A 383 0.09 3.48 -13.16
C ILE A 383 -1.07 3.99 -12.30
N GLN A 384 -2.01 4.72 -12.89
CA GLN A 384 -3.26 5.09 -12.23
C GLN A 384 -4.21 3.88 -12.20
N LEU A 385 -4.62 3.47 -11.01
CA LEU A 385 -5.60 2.39 -10.84
C LEU A 385 -7.05 2.90 -10.93
N SER A 386 -7.99 1.97 -11.10
CA SER A 386 -9.41 2.28 -10.95
C SER A 386 -9.72 2.75 -9.52
N THR A 387 -10.75 3.59 -9.35
CA THR A 387 -11.25 3.94 -8.02
C THR A 387 -11.91 2.73 -7.37
N ASP A 388 -12.06 2.77 -6.04
CA ASP A 388 -12.79 1.73 -5.30
C ASP A 388 -12.20 0.31 -5.48
N VAL A 389 -10.88 0.21 -5.70
CA VAL A 389 -10.13 -1.07 -5.71
C VAL A 389 -9.57 -1.43 -4.34
N PHE A 390 -9.53 -0.49 -3.40
CA PHE A 390 -9.10 -0.70 -2.02
C PHE A 390 -10.30 -0.91 -1.08
N TYR A 391 -10.09 -1.66 0.00
CA TYR A 391 -11.14 -1.95 0.99
C TYR A 391 -11.56 -0.72 1.80
N ASN A 392 -10.65 0.22 2.04
CA ASN A 392 -10.86 1.29 3.00
C ASN A 392 -11.04 2.66 2.35
N THR A 393 -10.85 2.77 1.04
CA THR A 393 -10.92 4.06 0.35
C THR A 393 -11.37 3.92 -1.10
N GLY A 394 -12.18 4.88 -1.55
CA GLY A 394 -12.62 5.03 -2.94
C GLY A 394 -11.76 6.01 -3.75
N ILE A 395 -10.66 6.52 -3.20
CA ILE A 395 -9.82 7.50 -3.88
C ILE A 395 -9.09 6.89 -5.10
N THR A 396 -8.63 7.77 -5.98
CA THR A 396 -7.66 7.39 -7.02
C THR A 396 -6.31 7.12 -6.38
N THR A 397 -5.70 6.01 -6.77
CA THR A 397 -4.39 5.55 -6.29
C THR A 397 -3.47 5.25 -7.47
N TYR A 398 -2.17 5.29 -7.22
CA TYR A 398 -1.14 5.17 -8.23
C TYR A 398 -0.10 4.16 -7.76
N ILE A 399 0.34 3.27 -8.65
CA ILE A 399 1.55 2.47 -8.43
C ILE A 399 2.70 3.20 -9.10
N TRP A 400 3.72 3.55 -8.32
CA TRP A 400 4.96 4.12 -8.81
C TRP A 400 6.00 3.01 -8.91
N ILE A 401 6.60 2.89 -10.09
CA ILE A 401 7.70 1.98 -10.37
C ILE A 401 8.99 2.80 -10.41
N ILE A 402 9.93 2.45 -9.55
CA ILE A 402 11.23 3.11 -9.43
C ILE A 402 12.30 2.05 -9.70
N SER A 403 13.19 2.30 -10.65
CA SER A 403 14.26 1.39 -11.05
C SER A 403 15.59 2.14 -11.09
N LYS A 404 16.62 1.64 -10.41
CA LYS A 404 17.97 2.20 -10.51
C LYS A 404 18.75 1.71 -11.74
N ASN A 405 18.23 0.69 -12.42
CA ASN A 405 18.81 0.14 -13.64
C ASN A 405 17.74 0.02 -14.72
N LYS A 406 17.33 1.18 -15.25
CA LYS A 406 16.42 1.21 -16.41
C LYS A 406 17.10 0.62 -17.64
N PRO A 407 16.42 -0.25 -18.42
CA PRO A 407 16.96 -0.70 -19.70
C PRO A 407 17.12 0.48 -20.65
N LEU A 408 18.10 0.40 -21.56
CA LEU A 408 18.52 1.52 -22.44
C LEU A 408 17.35 2.23 -23.15
N HIS A 409 16.32 1.50 -23.55
CA HIS A 409 15.17 2.07 -24.28
C HIS A 409 14.21 2.89 -23.39
N ARG A 410 14.30 2.78 -22.05
CA ARG A 410 13.50 3.51 -21.05
C ARG A 410 14.26 4.65 -20.37
N GLN A 411 15.57 4.77 -20.60
CA GLN A 411 16.41 5.81 -19.98
C GLN A 411 16.00 7.22 -20.42
N GLY A 412 16.07 8.17 -19.48
CA GLY A 412 15.69 9.57 -19.64
C GLY A 412 14.18 9.83 -19.72
N LYS A 413 13.36 8.80 -19.45
CA LYS A 413 11.92 8.82 -19.72
C LYS A 413 11.09 8.19 -18.61
N VAL A 414 9.84 8.60 -18.55
CA VAL A 414 8.80 8.07 -17.66
C VAL A 414 7.58 7.65 -18.46
N GLN A 415 7.06 6.45 -18.19
CA GLN A 415 5.79 5.98 -18.73
C GLN A 415 4.64 6.32 -17.77
N LEU A 416 3.60 6.98 -18.26
CA LEU A 416 2.34 7.14 -17.54
C LEU A 416 1.30 6.19 -18.13
N ILE A 417 0.60 5.45 -17.27
CA ILE A 417 -0.45 4.49 -17.67
C ILE A 417 -1.76 4.82 -16.94
N ASP A 418 -2.75 5.28 -17.69
CA ASP A 418 -4.13 5.39 -17.20
C ASP A 418 -4.83 4.04 -17.35
N ALA A 419 -4.88 3.29 -16.24
CA ALA A 419 -5.60 2.04 -16.10
C ALA A 419 -6.91 2.22 -15.29
N SER A 420 -7.43 3.45 -15.19
CA SER A 420 -8.61 3.78 -14.38
C SER A 420 -9.89 3.02 -14.79
N LYS A 421 -9.94 2.49 -16.02
CA LYS A 421 -11.04 1.67 -16.55
C LYS A 421 -10.74 0.18 -16.61
N ILE A 422 -9.54 -0.25 -16.20
CA ILE A 422 -9.09 -1.65 -16.30
C ILE A 422 -9.35 -2.37 -14.98
N ALA A 423 -10.63 -2.57 -14.67
CA ALA A 423 -11.09 -3.35 -13.53
C ALA A 423 -12.49 -3.94 -13.81
N GLU A 424 -12.91 -4.93 -13.02
CA GLU A 424 -14.23 -5.56 -13.14
C GLU A 424 -15.09 -5.31 -11.91
N GLN A 425 -16.37 -4.98 -12.13
CA GLN A 425 -17.29 -4.70 -11.05
C GLN A 425 -17.58 -5.97 -10.25
N ARG A 426 -17.49 -5.85 -8.92
CA ARG A 426 -17.82 -6.94 -8.01
C ARG A 426 -19.33 -7.15 -7.95
N ARG A 427 -19.75 -8.42 -7.85
CA ARG A 427 -21.14 -8.77 -7.54
C ARG A 427 -21.52 -8.36 -6.11
N LYS A 428 -20.57 -8.51 -5.18
CA LYS A 428 -20.73 -8.14 -3.78
C LYS A 428 -19.54 -7.28 -3.36
N ASN A 429 -19.87 -6.11 -2.85
CA ASN A 429 -18.95 -5.12 -2.31
C ASN A 429 -18.24 -5.65 -1.06
N ILE A 430 -16.98 -5.22 -0.85
CA ILE A 430 -16.21 -5.51 0.37
C ILE A 430 -15.68 -4.17 0.91
N GLY A 431 -16.23 -3.68 2.02
CA GLY A 431 -15.89 -2.33 2.51
C GLY A 431 -16.21 -1.25 1.47
N ASN A 432 -15.21 -0.47 1.06
CA ASN A 432 -15.23 0.45 -0.08
C ASN A 432 -14.85 -0.19 -1.42
N LYS A 433 -14.32 -1.42 -1.44
CA LYS A 433 -13.95 -2.11 -2.69
C LYS A 433 -15.19 -2.45 -3.49
N ARG A 434 -15.29 -1.90 -4.71
CA ARG A 434 -16.34 -2.13 -5.70
C ARG A 434 -15.80 -2.83 -6.95
N TYR A 435 -14.51 -2.74 -7.21
CA TYR A 435 -13.87 -3.30 -8.40
C TYR A 435 -12.68 -4.21 -8.06
N ASP A 436 -12.52 -5.26 -8.86
CA ASP A 436 -11.40 -6.19 -8.82
C ASP A 436 -10.49 -5.99 -10.03
N ILE A 437 -9.17 -6.06 -9.82
CA ILE A 437 -8.18 -6.19 -10.88
C ILE A 437 -8.02 -7.68 -11.18
N THR A 438 -8.95 -8.24 -11.97
CA THR A 438 -8.91 -9.66 -12.33
C THR A 438 -7.64 -10.03 -13.08
N ASP A 439 -7.35 -11.33 -13.23
CA ASP A 439 -6.18 -11.81 -13.98
C ASP A 439 -6.09 -11.18 -15.38
N LYS A 440 -7.23 -11.06 -16.08
CA LYS A 440 -7.31 -10.38 -17.39
C LYS A 440 -6.95 -8.91 -17.32
N CYS A 441 -7.45 -8.20 -16.30
CA CYS A 441 -7.12 -6.79 -16.09
C CYS A 441 -5.63 -6.62 -15.76
N ARG A 442 -5.08 -7.49 -14.93
CA ARG A 442 -3.65 -7.50 -14.57
C ARG A 442 -2.78 -7.75 -15.80
N GLU A 443 -3.07 -8.79 -16.58
CA GLU A 443 -2.37 -9.10 -17.84
C GLU A 443 -2.44 -7.93 -18.84
N ALA A 444 -3.58 -7.25 -18.95
CA ALA A 444 -3.72 -6.07 -19.78
C ALA A 444 -2.78 -4.93 -19.33
N ILE A 445 -2.72 -4.63 -18.03
CA ILE A 445 -1.85 -3.57 -17.49
C ILE A 445 -0.37 -3.93 -17.68
N VAL A 446 0.03 -5.18 -17.37
CA VAL A 446 1.40 -5.67 -17.55
C VAL A 446 1.81 -5.62 -19.03
N LYS A 447 0.90 -5.97 -19.95
CA LYS A 447 1.14 -5.83 -21.38
C LYS A 447 1.37 -4.37 -21.78
N VAL A 448 0.54 -3.44 -21.31
CA VAL A 448 0.71 -2.01 -21.63
C VAL A 448 2.03 -1.46 -21.09
N TYR A 449 2.45 -1.91 -19.89
CA TYR A 449 3.75 -1.59 -19.32
C TYR A 449 4.92 -2.09 -20.20
N GLY A 450 4.89 -3.37 -20.59
CA GLY A 450 5.93 -3.99 -21.42
C GLY A 450 5.94 -3.54 -22.88
N ASP A 451 4.79 -3.21 -23.47
CA ASP A 451 4.71 -2.70 -24.84
C ASP A 451 5.42 -1.35 -24.99
N TYR A 452 5.55 -0.59 -23.89
CA TYR A 452 6.25 0.71 -23.77
C TYR A 452 6.01 1.64 -24.97
N ARG A 453 4.75 1.99 -25.22
CA ARG A 453 4.32 2.85 -26.34
C ARG A 453 3.29 3.88 -25.92
N THR A 454 3.41 5.10 -26.44
CA THR A 454 2.32 6.08 -26.42
C THR A 454 1.17 5.60 -27.30
N LYS A 455 0.14 5.03 -26.68
CA LYS A 455 -0.96 4.34 -27.37
C LYS A 455 -2.20 4.21 -26.48
N GLU A 456 -3.36 4.22 -27.11
CA GLU A 456 -4.64 3.81 -26.51
C GLU A 456 -4.91 2.34 -26.86
N TYR A 457 -5.22 1.54 -25.85
CA TYR A 457 -5.51 0.12 -25.93
C TYR A 457 -6.97 -0.12 -25.56
N ASP A 458 -7.63 -1.02 -26.29
CA ASP A 458 -8.97 -1.49 -25.97
C ASP A 458 -8.89 -2.96 -25.57
N PHE A 459 -9.37 -3.26 -24.36
CA PHE A 459 -9.49 -4.61 -23.83
C PHE A 459 -10.97 -4.88 -23.52
N ASP A 460 -11.67 -5.46 -24.50
CA ASP A 460 -13.11 -5.78 -24.41
C ASP A 460 -13.96 -4.55 -24.04
N GLY A 461 -13.72 -3.41 -24.69
CA GLY A 461 -14.41 -2.14 -24.44
C GLY A 461 -13.89 -1.37 -23.22
N LYS A 462 -12.88 -1.88 -22.51
CA LYS A 462 -12.19 -1.16 -21.43
C LYS A 462 -10.92 -0.51 -21.97
N VAL A 463 -10.87 0.83 -21.91
CA VAL A 463 -9.75 1.60 -22.46
C VAL A 463 -8.62 1.74 -21.45
N CYS A 464 -7.40 1.42 -21.86
CA CYS A 464 -6.17 1.75 -21.15
C CYS A 464 -5.31 2.67 -22.02
N LYS A 465 -4.73 3.73 -21.46
CA LYS A 465 -3.89 4.66 -22.21
C LYS A 465 -2.50 4.68 -21.64
N SER A 466 -1.50 4.63 -22.50
CA SER A 466 -0.11 4.88 -22.13
C SER A 466 0.44 6.08 -22.87
N LYS A 467 1.27 6.86 -22.19
CA LYS A 467 2.04 7.99 -22.73
C LYS A 467 3.45 7.94 -22.15
N ILE A 468 4.44 8.28 -22.97
CA ILE A 468 5.84 8.35 -22.57
C ILE A 468 6.30 9.80 -22.65
N PHE A 469 6.98 10.25 -21.61
CA PHE A 469 7.49 11.61 -21.44
C PHE A 469 8.99 11.57 -21.18
N ASN A 470 9.70 12.61 -21.60
CA ASN A 470 11.07 12.86 -21.17
C ASN A 470 11.06 13.36 -19.72
N ASN A 471 12.16 13.16 -18.99
CA ASN A 471 12.28 13.63 -17.61
C ASN A 471 12.08 15.16 -17.47
N GLU A 472 12.47 15.92 -18.50
CA GLU A 472 12.33 17.39 -18.56
C GLU A 472 10.87 17.86 -18.65
N ASP A 473 9.96 17.03 -19.18
CA ASP A 473 8.52 17.35 -19.34
C ASP A 473 7.79 17.62 -18.00
N PHE A 474 8.38 17.16 -16.89
CA PHE A 474 7.82 17.29 -15.54
C PHE A 474 8.36 18.51 -14.78
N GLY A 475 9.41 19.14 -15.30
CA GLY A 475 10.03 20.30 -14.68
C GLY A 475 9.40 21.61 -15.17
N PHE A 476 9.43 22.61 -14.29
CA PHE A 476 9.07 23.98 -14.64
C PHE A 476 9.92 25.01 -13.89
N ASN A 477 10.12 26.17 -14.49
CA ASN A 477 10.60 27.37 -13.86
C ASN A 477 9.41 28.15 -13.27
N ARG A 478 9.34 28.24 -11.95
CA ARG A 478 8.42 29.15 -11.27
C ARG A 478 9.04 30.54 -11.21
N ILE A 479 8.49 31.48 -11.95
CA ILE A 479 8.93 32.87 -11.97
C ILE A 479 8.04 33.73 -11.08
N GLN A 480 8.62 34.76 -10.47
CA GLN A 480 7.88 35.81 -9.76
C GLN A 480 7.75 37.02 -10.67
N ILE A 481 6.52 37.41 -10.97
CA ILE A 481 6.19 38.57 -11.80
C ILE A 481 5.83 39.72 -10.87
N GLU A 482 6.53 40.82 -11.04
CA GLU A 482 6.30 42.05 -10.30
C GLU A 482 5.63 43.09 -11.17
N THR A 483 4.66 43.78 -10.57
CA THR A 483 3.98 44.94 -11.16
C THR A 483 4.43 46.18 -10.40
N PRO A 484 4.70 47.32 -11.06
CA PRO A 484 5.10 48.53 -10.35
C PRO A 484 3.97 49.08 -9.49
N LEU A 485 4.34 49.66 -8.34
CA LEU A 485 3.46 50.48 -7.53
C LEU A 485 3.28 51.84 -8.19
N TYR A 486 2.03 52.31 -8.25
CA TYR A 486 1.68 53.61 -8.80
C TYR A 486 1.27 54.54 -7.66
N ASP A 487 1.68 55.81 -7.74
CA ASP A 487 1.20 56.86 -6.85
C ASP A 487 -0.22 57.32 -7.23
N GLU A 488 -0.78 58.25 -6.44
CA GLU A 488 -2.11 58.84 -6.66
C GLU A 488 -2.28 59.52 -8.03
N ASN A 489 -1.18 59.87 -8.71
CA ASN A 489 -1.17 60.49 -10.03
C ASN A 489 -0.92 59.46 -11.16
N GLY A 490 -0.88 58.16 -10.84
CA GLY A 490 -0.63 57.10 -11.81
C GLY A 490 0.83 57.01 -12.27
N LYS A 491 1.79 57.58 -11.52
CA LYS A 491 3.22 57.50 -11.83
C LYS A 491 3.88 56.36 -11.05
N ILE A 492 4.81 55.66 -11.70
CA ILE A 492 5.58 54.58 -11.07
C ILE A 492 6.40 55.13 -9.91
N VAL A 493 6.20 54.54 -8.73
CA VAL A 493 7.01 54.79 -7.54
C VAL A 493 8.36 54.11 -7.74
N THR A 494 9.46 54.85 -7.56
CA THR A 494 10.82 54.33 -7.71
C THR A 494 11.63 54.51 -6.42
N LYS A 495 12.64 53.65 -6.21
CA LYS A 495 13.49 53.67 -5.02
C LYS A 495 14.98 53.54 -5.36
N GLY A 496 15.80 54.21 -4.55
CA GLY A 496 17.26 54.11 -4.59
C GLY A 496 17.91 54.94 -5.70
N LYS A 497 19.26 54.99 -5.70
CA LYS A 497 20.05 55.81 -6.64
C LYS A 497 19.89 55.43 -8.12
N LYS A 498 19.35 54.25 -8.42
CA LYS A 498 19.13 53.72 -9.78
C LYS A 498 17.67 53.89 -10.26
N ASN A 499 16.81 54.57 -9.49
CA ASN A 499 15.38 54.75 -9.80
C ASN A 499 14.66 53.44 -10.20
N LEU A 500 14.92 52.36 -9.45
CA LEU A 500 14.27 51.08 -9.73
C LEU A 500 12.79 51.14 -9.32
N PRO A 501 11.86 50.57 -10.12
CA PRO A 501 10.45 50.48 -9.75
C PRO A 501 10.27 49.74 -8.42
N VAL A 502 9.39 50.26 -7.57
CA VAL A 502 8.96 49.58 -6.35
C VAL A 502 7.85 48.60 -6.72
N PRO A 503 7.93 47.31 -6.33
CA PRO A 503 6.87 46.36 -6.61
C PRO A 503 5.62 46.64 -5.78
N ASP A 504 4.45 46.54 -6.41
CA ASP A 504 3.15 46.46 -5.74
C ASP A 504 2.91 45.01 -5.29
N THR A 505 3.17 44.75 -4.01
CA THR A 505 3.05 43.40 -3.44
C THR A 505 1.64 42.82 -3.54
N SER A 506 0.61 43.65 -3.72
CA SER A 506 -0.79 43.20 -3.89
C SER A 506 -1.09 42.67 -5.29
N LYS A 507 -0.26 43.02 -6.28
CA LYS A 507 -0.37 42.61 -7.69
C LYS A 507 0.77 41.70 -8.13
N ARG A 508 1.49 41.12 -7.16
CA ARG A 508 2.52 40.13 -7.44
C ARG A 508 1.87 38.85 -7.93
N ASP A 509 2.43 38.28 -8.98
CA ASP A 509 1.95 37.06 -9.60
C ASP A 509 3.07 36.03 -9.78
N TYR A 510 2.69 34.79 -10.07
CA TYR A 510 3.61 33.70 -10.35
C TYR A 510 3.16 32.88 -11.55
N GLU A 511 4.11 32.58 -12.42
CA GLU A 511 3.89 31.71 -13.58
C GLU A 511 4.80 30.49 -13.49
N ASN A 512 4.28 29.34 -13.89
CA ASN A 512 5.04 28.10 -13.99
C ASN A 512 5.29 27.82 -15.48
N ILE A 513 6.54 27.99 -15.92
CA ILE A 513 6.94 27.85 -17.34
C ILE A 513 7.66 26.52 -17.50
N PRO A 514 7.26 25.62 -18.43
CA PRO A 514 7.96 24.36 -18.68
C PRO A 514 9.47 24.56 -18.87
N LEU A 515 10.31 23.62 -18.41
CA LEU A 515 11.77 23.76 -18.53
C LEU A 515 12.26 23.92 -19.97
N GLU A 516 11.55 23.34 -20.93
CA GLU A 516 11.87 23.41 -22.36
C GLU A 516 11.52 24.78 -22.99
N GLU A 517 10.72 25.61 -22.31
CA GLU A 517 10.29 26.90 -22.83
C GLU A 517 11.16 28.05 -22.29
N ASP A 518 11.58 28.94 -23.20
CA ASP A 518 12.34 30.14 -22.83
C ASP A 518 11.47 31.13 -22.04
N ILE A 519 11.94 31.47 -20.84
CA ILE A 519 11.22 32.33 -19.89
C ILE A 519 10.92 33.71 -20.49
N ASP A 520 11.91 34.33 -21.15
CA ASP A 520 11.77 35.70 -21.66
C ASP A 520 10.77 35.73 -22.86
N SER A 521 10.75 34.67 -23.67
CA SER A 521 9.79 34.47 -24.76
C SER A 521 8.36 34.26 -24.26
N TYR A 522 8.16 33.38 -23.27
CA TYR A 522 6.85 33.18 -22.63
C TYR A 522 6.35 34.49 -22.01
N PHE A 523 7.20 35.18 -21.25
CA PHE A 523 6.84 36.43 -20.58
C PHE A 523 6.43 37.53 -21.56
N THR A 524 7.10 37.62 -22.71
CA THR A 524 6.76 38.58 -23.76
C THR A 524 5.43 38.24 -24.44
N ARG A 525 5.11 36.95 -24.59
CA ARG A 525 3.89 36.47 -25.26
C ARG A 525 2.67 36.51 -24.35
N GLU A 526 2.79 36.03 -23.12
CA GLU A 526 1.64 35.78 -22.22
C GLU A 526 1.44 36.88 -21.18
N VAL A 527 2.49 37.61 -20.77
CA VAL A 527 2.38 38.58 -19.67
C VAL A 527 2.39 40.02 -20.17
N LYS A 528 3.35 40.38 -21.02
CA LYS A 528 3.52 41.75 -21.52
C LYS A 528 2.29 42.35 -22.22
N PRO A 529 1.46 41.61 -22.99
CA PRO A 529 0.27 42.18 -23.62
C PRO A 529 -0.78 42.68 -22.63
N TYR A 530 -0.87 42.04 -21.46
CA TYR A 530 -1.82 42.39 -20.41
C TYR A 530 -1.21 43.34 -19.37
N ASN A 531 0.11 43.30 -19.17
CA ASN A 531 0.84 44.16 -18.25
C ASN A 531 2.21 44.57 -18.81
N ALA A 532 2.23 45.61 -19.63
CA ALA A 532 3.44 46.09 -20.28
C ALA A 532 4.54 46.54 -19.30
N ALA A 533 4.16 47.00 -18.10
CA ALA A 533 5.07 47.50 -17.08
C ALA A 533 5.63 46.40 -16.15
N ALA A 534 5.16 45.16 -16.27
CA ALA A 534 5.64 44.05 -15.44
C ALA A 534 7.12 43.72 -15.71
N TRP A 535 7.80 43.15 -14.71
CA TRP A 535 9.12 42.53 -14.88
C TRP A 535 9.23 41.24 -14.08
N ILE A 536 10.20 40.39 -14.47
CA ILE A 536 10.50 39.15 -13.78
C ILE A 536 11.56 39.41 -12.71
N ASP A 537 11.31 39.00 -11.47
CA ASP A 537 12.37 38.90 -10.46
C ASP A 537 13.14 37.58 -10.66
N LYS A 538 14.18 37.62 -11.50
CA LYS A 538 15.01 36.45 -11.82
C LYS A 538 15.68 35.85 -10.56
N SER A 539 15.89 36.63 -9.49
CA SER A 539 16.47 36.13 -8.23
C SER A 539 15.53 35.23 -7.43
N LYS A 540 14.23 35.26 -7.76
CA LYS A 540 13.18 34.44 -7.13
C LYS A 540 12.73 33.28 -8.00
N THR A 541 13.34 33.11 -9.17
CA THR A 541 13.04 31.98 -10.05
C THR A 541 13.53 30.69 -9.40
N LYS A 542 12.64 29.71 -9.30
CA LYS A 542 12.94 28.40 -8.74
C LYS A 542 12.51 27.31 -9.71
N VAL A 543 13.30 26.26 -9.80
CA VAL A 543 12.88 25.04 -10.49
C VAL A 543 11.94 24.26 -9.59
N GLY A 544 10.86 23.74 -10.16
CA GLY A 544 9.95 22.82 -9.51
C GLY A 544 9.63 21.64 -10.41
N TYR A 545 9.21 20.54 -9.81
CA TYR A 545 8.73 19.35 -10.51
C TYR A 545 7.31 19.03 -10.08
N GLU A 546 6.44 18.73 -11.05
CA GLU A 546 5.08 18.22 -10.88
C GLU A 546 4.76 17.17 -11.95
N ILE A 547 3.89 16.23 -11.62
CA ILE A 547 3.40 15.20 -12.54
C ILE A 547 1.90 15.42 -12.70
N PRO A 548 1.48 16.29 -13.62
CA PRO A 548 0.07 16.66 -13.82
C PRO A 548 -0.66 15.54 -14.59
N PHE A 549 -0.74 14.36 -13.98
CA PHE A 549 -1.22 13.11 -14.59
C PHE A 549 -2.55 13.29 -15.34
N THR A 550 -3.56 13.84 -14.66
CA THR A 550 -4.89 14.09 -15.24
C THR A 550 -4.83 15.02 -16.46
N ARG A 551 -3.96 16.04 -16.45
CA ARG A 551 -3.78 16.98 -17.57
C ARG A 551 -3.23 16.26 -18.80
N TYR A 552 -2.32 15.31 -18.61
CA TYR A 552 -1.76 14.54 -19.72
C TYR A 552 -2.76 13.60 -20.38
N PHE A 553 -3.76 13.08 -19.67
CA PHE A 553 -4.78 12.21 -20.26
C PHE A 553 -6.08 12.91 -20.64
N TYR A 554 -6.23 14.19 -20.29
CA TYR A 554 -7.36 15.01 -20.68
C TYR A 554 -7.40 15.17 -22.20
N LYS A 555 -8.53 14.78 -22.82
CA LYS A 555 -8.85 15.14 -24.19
C LYS A 555 -9.88 16.26 -24.13
N TYR A 556 -9.53 17.44 -24.62
CA TYR A 556 -10.49 18.54 -24.76
C TYR A 556 -11.65 18.09 -25.65
N GLN A 557 -12.85 18.08 -25.09
CA GLN A 557 -14.08 17.96 -25.88
C GLN A 557 -14.61 19.37 -26.04
N ALA A 558 -14.57 19.89 -27.28
CA ALA A 558 -15.23 21.14 -27.58
C ALA A 558 -16.70 21.02 -27.16
N PRO A 559 -17.25 22.00 -26.42
CA PRO A 559 -18.68 22.02 -26.18
C PRO A 559 -19.40 21.95 -27.53
N ARG A 560 -20.49 21.17 -27.59
CA ARG A 560 -21.35 21.11 -28.78
C ARG A 560 -21.76 22.53 -29.16
N SER A 561 -21.89 22.80 -30.45
CA SER A 561 -22.30 24.14 -30.88
C SER A 561 -23.69 24.47 -30.32
N SER A 562 -23.98 25.75 -30.11
CA SER A 562 -25.32 26.20 -29.71
C SER A 562 -26.40 25.70 -30.66
N ASP A 563 -26.06 25.57 -31.94
CA ASP A 563 -26.97 25.16 -33.00
C ASP A 563 -27.30 23.65 -32.90
N GLU A 564 -26.31 22.81 -32.62
CA GLU A 564 -26.53 21.37 -32.36
C GLU A 564 -27.37 21.16 -31.10
N ILE A 565 -27.13 21.94 -30.05
CA ILE A 565 -27.93 21.88 -28.81
C ILE A 565 -29.39 22.27 -29.10
N ALA A 566 -29.62 23.31 -29.90
CA ALA A 566 -30.95 23.76 -30.29
C ALA A 566 -31.70 22.72 -31.13
N GLU A 567 -31.04 22.07 -32.10
CA GLU A 567 -31.65 20.97 -32.87
C GLU A 567 -32.02 19.78 -32.00
N ILE A 568 -31.15 19.39 -31.06
CA ILE A 568 -31.45 18.29 -30.14
C ILE A 568 -32.65 18.63 -29.26
N ILE A 569 -32.70 19.83 -28.67
CA ILE A 569 -33.84 20.27 -27.85
C ILE A 569 -35.12 20.24 -28.68
N SER A 570 -35.11 20.79 -29.89
CA SER A 570 -36.28 20.80 -30.77
C SER A 570 -36.74 19.38 -31.14
N SER A 571 -35.79 18.47 -31.41
CA SER A 571 -36.11 17.07 -31.70
C SER A 571 -36.70 16.34 -30.49
N GLN A 572 -36.20 16.61 -29.29
CA GLN A 572 -36.71 16.05 -28.03
C GLN A 572 -38.08 16.62 -27.68
N GLU A 573 -38.30 17.92 -27.87
CA GLU A 573 -39.60 18.56 -27.71
C GLU A 573 -40.64 17.97 -28.67
N ALA A 574 -40.27 17.74 -29.93
CA ALA A 574 -41.12 17.07 -30.90
C ALA A 574 -41.45 15.63 -30.47
N SER A 575 -40.47 14.88 -29.98
CA SER A 575 -40.66 13.51 -29.49
C SER A 575 -41.51 13.44 -28.22
N ILE A 576 -41.35 14.38 -27.29
CA ILE A 576 -42.16 14.51 -26.08
C ILE A 576 -43.58 14.89 -26.45
N THR A 577 -43.75 15.85 -27.35
CA THR A 577 -45.06 16.29 -27.84
C THR A 577 -45.79 15.15 -28.55
N ALA A 578 -45.10 14.37 -29.40
CA ALA A 578 -45.67 13.19 -30.04
C ALA A 578 -46.08 12.12 -29.03
N SER A 579 -45.23 11.85 -28.02
CA SER A 579 -45.52 10.90 -26.93
C SER A 579 -46.72 11.34 -26.09
N LEU A 580 -46.81 12.63 -25.74
CA LEU A 580 -47.94 13.21 -25.00
C LEU A 580 -49.23 13.13 -25.83
N LYS A 581 -49.16 13.41 -27.13
CA LYS A 581 -50.33 13.33 -28.02
C LYS A 581 -50.82 11.88 -28.18
N ALA A 582 -49.92 10.90 -28.19
CA ALA A 582 -50.29 9.48 -28.15
C ALA A 582 -50.92 9.07 -26.82
N LEU A 583 -50.44 9.61 -25.69
CA LEU A 583 -50.96 9.32 -24.34
C LEU A 583 -52.32 9.98 -24.03
N PHE A 584 -52.57 11.17 -24.58
CA PHE A 584 -53.75 11.98 -24.25
C PHE A 584 -54.73 12.16 -25.43
N GLY A 585 -54.34 11.83 -26.66
CA GLY A 585 -55.15 12.03 -27.87
C GLY A 585 -56.24 10.98 -28.11
N GLU A 586 -56.22 9.82 -27.43
CA GLU A 586 -57.26 8.78 -27.58
C GLU A 586 -58.50 9.00 -26.69
N ARG A 587 -58.63 10.12 -25.99
CA ARG A 587 -59.81 10.42 -25.15
C ARG A 587 -60.91 11.26 -25.80
N GLU A 588 -60.74 11.69 -27.05
CA GLU A 588 -61.77 12.43 -27.79
C GLU A 588 -62.20 11.69 -29.07
N SER A 589 -62.79 10.51 -28.90
CA SER A 589 -63.77 9.96 -29.87
C SER A 589 -64.55 8.81 -29.21
N LYS A 590 -65.59 9.18 -28.46
CA LYS A 590 -66.76 8.35 -28.20
C LYS A 590 -68.01 9.15 -28.49
#